data_AF-A0AAD9PZY9-F1
#
_entry.id   AF-A0AAD9PZY9-F1
#
_cell.length_a   1.000
_cell.length_b   1.000
_cell.length_c   1.000
_cell.angle_alpha   90.00
_cell.angle_beta   90.00
_cell.angle_gamma   90.00
#
_symmetry.space_group_name_H-M   'P 1'
#
loop_
_entity.id
_entity.type
_entity.pdbx_description
1 polymer ?
#
loop_
_entity_poly.entity_id
_entity_poly.type
_entity_poly.pdbx_seq_one_letter_code
_entity_poly.pdbx_strand_id
1 'polypeptide(L)'
;MPLYVLTAEALPINIRANSTIHGLLPPGSTDVEVKLTQFADDTTLLLVNDDSIAEAFKTFDLYERASGAKINKHKCKGLWCGSFASRLDQPFGFEWFNDYIPDKVLGQFIGNVDCSRLNWETKINNIIDAWCHRDLSFKGRALVINALLTSTLWYNATSLSVPAWASARTEQIIYRFFWSNKNPLVNRDVLALSLSKGGFNNARLETKKRALRLNTLRRLLAWEHANWKYFTAFFLGVSGIRLGKLTLALDFKPQNIDHDLPPFHKELLSAWLKHKPFHSRSHNPESFPDILNEPLFRNNLITADDDGQPNRHLHQTAREFTQVLNAIPQLWSIQLMQTQEEKPYSLQPRFSSIPSAPNNRLIDLGDHTTAMFYRQLLDTSIVPPALEFWRQTLQPQPSFISAFWANVYSMSRVEQAR
;
A
#
# COMPACT_ATOMS: atom_id res chain seq x y z
N MET A 1 -23.16 15.71 9.03
CA MET A 1 -22.38 14.56 8.51
C MET A 1 -22.45 13.35 9.44
N PRO A 2 -22.11 13.41 10.75
CA PRO A 2 -22.12 12.22 11.62
C PRO A 2 -23.49 11.56 11.75
N LEU A 3 -24.56 12.36 11.86
CA LEU A 3 -25.93 11.86 12.00
C LEU A 3 -26.41 11.08 10.77
N TYR A 4 -26.00 11.50 9.56
CA TYR A 4 -26.31 10.80 8.32
C TYR A 4 -25.70 9.40 8.29
N VAL A 5 -24.44 9.27 8.73
CA VAL A 5 -23.76 7.96 8.78
C VAL A 5 -24.45 7.02 9.74
N LEU A 6 -24.90 7.51 10.90
CA LEU A 6 -25.67 6.69 11.86
C LEU A 6 -26.98 6.19 11.28
N THR A 7 -27.70 7.03 10.53
CA THR A 7 -28.93 6.60 9.84
C THR A 7 -28.66 5.67 8.66
N ALA A 8 -27.55 5.88 7.95
CA ALA A 8 -27.12 5.06 6.83
C ALA A 8 -26.72 3.65 7.28
N GLU A 9 -26.09 3.51 8.45
CA GLU A 9 -25.57 2.24 8.99
C GLU A 9 -26.68 1.20 9.28
N ALA A 10 -27.93 1.62 9.46
CA ALA A 10 -29.05 0.67 9.61
C ALA A 10 -29.25 -0.22 8.36
N LEU A 11 -28.92 0.29 7.17
CA LEU A 11 -29.01 -0.47 5.92
C LEU A 11 -27.99 -1.61 5.84
N PRO A 12 -26.67 -1.37 5.96
CA PRO A 12 -25.69 -2.44 5.91
C PRO A 12 -25.81 -3.41 7.08
N ILE A 13 -26.28 -2.98 8.26
CA ILE A 13 -26.62 -3.90 9.37
C ILE A 13 -27.70 -4.90 8.93
N ASN A 14 -28.81 -4.42 8.35
CA ASN A 14 -29.88 -5.30 7.88
C ASN A 14 -29.43 -6.25 6.77
N ILE A 15 -28.64 -5.76 5.81
CA ILE A 15 -28.10 -6.62 4.74
C ILE A 15 -27.17 -7.70 5.31
N ARG A 16 -26.29 -7.34 6.25
CA ARG A 16 -25.39 -8.31 6.91
C ARG A 16 -26.19 -9.37 7.68
N ALA A 17 -27.21 -8.96 8.43
CA ALA A 17 -28.04 -9.85 9.24
C ALA A 17 -29.01 -10.74 8.44
N ASN A 18 -29.37 -10.35 7.21
CA ASN A 18 -30.29 -11.12 6.39
C ASN A 18 -29.63 -12.41 5.86
N SER A 19 -30.08 -13.57 6.36
CA SER A 19 -29.55 -14.90 6.00
C SER A 19 -29.86 -15.35 4.57
N THR A 20 -30.81 -14.69 3.91
CA THR A 20 -31.17 -14.99 2.51
C THR A 20 -30.36 -14.19 1.49
N ILE A 21 -29.62 -13.17 1.96
CA ILE A 21 -28.65 -12.44 1.13
C ILE A 21 -27.29 -13.10 1.29
N HIS A 22 -26.79 -13.70 0.22
CA HIS A 22 -25.49 -14.34 0.17
C HIS A 22 -24.44 -13.47 -0.53
N GLY A 23 -23.32 -13.28 0.15
CA GLY A 23 -22.19 -12.47 -0.28
C GLY A 23 -20.98 -13.29 -0.72
N LEU A 24 -19.89 -12.60 -1.00
CA LEU A 24 -18.63 -13.24 -1.37
C LEU A 24 -17.93 -13.83 -0.15
N LEU A 25 -17.60 -15.12 -0.20
CA LEU A 25 -16.74 -15.77 0.79
C LEU A 25 -15.27 -15.49 0.47
N PRO A 26 -14.52 -14.81 1.35
CA PRO A 26 -13.11 -14.58 1.15
C PRO A 26 -12.34 -15.91 1.32
N PRO A 27 -11.22 -16.11 0.59
CA PRO A 27 -10.47 -17.34 0.71
C PRO A 27 -9.90 -17.55 2.12
N GLY A 28 -9.98 -18.78 2.63
CA GLY A 28 -9.40 -19.18 3.91
C GLY A 28 -10.23 -18.85 5.16
N SER A 29 -11.39 -18.18 5.02
CA SER A 29 -12.36 -18.03 6.10
C SER A 29 -13.67 -18.71 5.70
N THR A 30 -14.16 -19.62 6.54
CA THR A 30 -15.45 -20.29 6.34
C THR A 30 -16.61 -19.51 6.94
N ASP A 31 -16.32 -18.59 7.85
CA ASP A 31 -17.34 -18.00 8.74
C ASP A 31 -17.57 -16.51 8.47
N VAL A 32 -16.76 -15.89 7.60
CA VAL A 32 -16.90 -14.48 7.23
C VAL A 32 -17.46 -14.38 5.82
N GLU A 33 -18.60 -13.73 5.69
CA GLU A 33 -19.25 -13.46 4.40
C GLU A 33 -19.25 -11.97 4.10
N VAL A 34 -18.68 -11.58 2.96
CA VAL A 34 -18.58 -10.18 2.54
C VAL A 34 -19.74 -9.84 1.62
N LYS A 35 -20.82 -9.27 2.18
CA LYS A 35 -22.01 -8.88 1.41
C LYS A 35 -21.91 -7.49 0.77
N LEU A 36 -21.23 -6.55 1.44
CA LEU A 36 -21.17 -5.15 1.00
C LEU A 36 -19.98 -4.38 1.55
N THR A 37 -19.66 -3.29 0.88
CA THR A 37 -18.85 -2.18 1.40
C THR A 37 -19.61 -0.86 1.20
N GLN A 38 -19.45 0.08 2.13
CA GLN A 38 -20.16 1.36 2.10
C GLN A 38 -19.20 2.50 2.48
N PHE A 39 -19.31 3.61 1.75
CA PHE A 39 -18.62 4.86 2.04
C PHE A 39 -19.62 6.01 1.91
N ALA A 40 -20.12 6.51 3.05
CA ALA A 40 -21.28 7.41 3.09
C ALA A 40 -22.49 6.81 2.33
N ASP A 41 -22.99 7.47 1.30
CA ASP A 41 -24.11 7.00 0.46
C ASP A 41 -23.70 5.95 -0.58
N ASP A 42 -22.44 5.98 -1.02
CA ASP A 42 -21.92 5.03 -2.00
C ASP A 42 -21.85 3.62 -1.39
N THR A 43 -22.71 2.73 -1.88
CA THR A 43 -22.83 1.34 -1.41
C THR A 43 -22.52 0.39 -2.55
N THR A 44 -21.58 -0.53 -2.33
CA THR A 44 -21.24 -1.59 -3.28
C THR A 44 -21.60 -2.94 -2.67
N LEU A 45 -22.46 -3.70 -3.35
CA LEU A 45 -22.81 -5.06 -2.96
C LEU A 45 -21.93 -6.07 -3.70
N LEU A 46 -21.57 -7.16 -3.01
CA LEU A 46 -20.80 -8.27 -3.55
C LEU A 46 -21.62 -9.54 -3.36
N LEU A 47 -22.47 -9.87 -4.33
CA LEU A 47 -23.48 -10.93 -4.22
C LEU A 47 -23.19 -12.07 -5.20
N VAL A 48 -23.59 -13.29 -4.82
CA VAL A 48 -23.18 -14.52 -5.54
C VAL A 48 -24.31 -15.19 -6.35
N ASN A 49 -25.55 -14.72 -6.24
CA ASN A 49 -26.70 -15.25 -6.98
C ASN A 49 -27.82 -14.21 -7.14
N ASP A 50 -28.75 -14.49 -8.05
CA ASP A 50 -29.85 -13.58 -8.41
C ASP A 50 -30.87 -13.40 -7.27
N ASP A 51 -31.12 -14.45 -6.48
CA ASP A 51 -32.00 -14.40 -5.32
C ASP A 51 -31.50 -13.39 -4.28
N SER A 52 -30.18 -13.37 -4.03
CA SER A 52 -29.54 -12.40 -3.14
C SER A 52 -29.67 -10.97 -3.66
N ILE A 53 -29.60 -10.77 -4.97
CA ILE A 53 -29.81 -9.45 -5.58
C ILE A 53 -31.26 -9.02 -5.36
N ALA A 54 -32.23 -9.88 -5.68
CA ALA A 54 -33.65 -9.60 -5.47
C ALA A 54 -33.97 -9.27 -4.01
N GLU A 55 -33.41 -10.03 -3.08
CA GLU A 55 -33.60 -9.83 -1.65
C GLU A 55 -32.92 -8.55 -1.13
N ALA A 56 -31.75 -8.19 -1.66
CA ALA A 56 -31.13 -6.91 -1.37
C ALA A 56 -32.03 -5.74 -1.79
N PHE A 57 -32.70 -5.83 -2.95
CA PHE A 57 -33.68 -4.83 -3.37
C PHE A 57 -34.91 -4.75 -2.47
N LYS A 58 -35.42 -5.87 -1.95
CA LYS A 58 -36.48 -5.84 -0.93
C LYS A 58 -36.03 -5.15 0.36
N THR A 59 -34.78 -5.40 0.76
CA THR A 59 -34.17 -4.76 1.93
C THR A 59 -34.03 -3.25 1.72
N PHE A 60 -33.65 -2.84 0.51
CA PHE A 60 -33.63 -1.44 0.12
C PHE A 60 -35.01 -0.80 0.18
N ASP A 61 -36.04 -1.41 -0.41
CA ASP A 61 -37.42 -0.88 -0.39
C ASP A 61 -37.93 -0.68 1.05
N LEU A 62 -37.61 -1.60 1.96
CA LEU A 62 -37.93 -1.47 3.38
C LEU A 62 -37.18 -0.30 4.03
N TYR A 63 -35.88 -0.19 3.76
CA TYR A 63 -35.05 0.91 4.26
C TYR A 63 -35.52 2.27 3.73
N GLU A 64 -35.91 2.37 2.47
CA GLU A 64 -36.45 3.60 1.87
C GLU A 64 -37.72 4.06 2.61
N ARG A 65 -38.64 3.12 2.88
CA ARG A 65 -39.88 3.40 3.63
C ARG A 65 -39.61 3.84 5.07
N ALA A 66 -38.59 3.28 5.72
CA ALA A 66 -38.26 3.58 7.11
C ALA A 66 -37.47 4.88 7.28
N SER A 67 -36.54 5.16 6.37
CA SER A 67 -35.61 6.30 6.47
C SER A 67 -36.05 7.54 5.68
N GLY A 68 -36.92 7.37 4.68
CA GLY A 68 -37.24 8.39 3.68
C GLY A 68 -36.13 8.61 2.64
N ALA A 69 -35.01 7.88 2.72
CA ALA A 69 -33.99 7.87 1.67
C ALA A 69 -34.50 7.12 0.43
N LYS A 70 -33.97 7.42 -0.74
CA LYS A 70 -34.34 6.74 -1.99
C LYS A 70 -33.12 6.42 -2.83
N ILE A 71 -33.06 5.21 -3.36
CA ILE A 71 -32.02 4.75 -4.28
C ILE A 71 -32.17 5.48 -5.60
N ASN A 72 -31.04 6.00 -6.07
CA ASN A 72 -30.93 6.56 -7.40
C ASN A 72 -30.62 5.44 -8.41
N LYS A 73 -31.66 4.76 -8.91
CA LYS A 73 -31.52 3.63 -9.85
C LYS A 73 -30.71 3.97 -11.11
N HIS A 74 -30.73 5.22 -11.57
CA HIS A 74 -29.93 5.64 -12.74
C HIS A 74 -28.43 5.65 -12.46
N LYS A 75 -28.02 5.84 -11.19
CA LYS A 75 -26.62 5.74 -10.75
C LYS A 75 -26.21 4.32 -10.36
N CYS A 76 -27.16 3.40 -10.19
CA CYS A 76 -26.85 2.00 -9.97
C CYS A 76 -26.25 1.41 -11.23
N LYS A 77 -25.16 0.65 -11.06
CA LYS A 77 -24.49 -0.09 -12.13
C LYS A 77 -24.18 -1.48 -11.59
N GLY A 78 -24.34 -2.51 -12.41
CA GLY A 78 -23.95 -3.87 -12.12
C GLY A 78 -22.69 -4.25 -12.89
N LEU A 79 -21.84 -5.07 -12.28
CA LEU A 79 -20.70 -5.69 -12.96
C LEU A 79 -20.82 -7.19 -12.80
N TRP A 80 -20.98 -7.91 -13.90
CA TRP A 80 -20.95 -9.36 -13.91
C TRP A 80 -19.52 -9.85 -13.75
N CYS A 81 -19.23 -10.61 -12.69
CA CYS A 81 -17.89 -11.08 -12.37
C CYS A 81 -17.81 -12.62 -12.37
N GLY A 82 -16.60 -13.16 -12.53
CA GLY A 82 -16.34 -14.59 -12.41
C GLY A 82 -17.12 -15.43 -13.43
N SER A 83 -17.81 -16.47 -12.96
CA SER A 83 -18.65 -17.34 -13.81
C SER A 83 -19.80 -16.62 -14.49
N PHE A 84 -20.16 -15.43 -14.02
CA PHE A 84 -21.22 -14.61 -14.61
C PHE A 84 -20.72 -13.63 -15.66
N ALA A 85 -19.40 -13.48 -15.86
CA ALA A 85 -18.81 -12.45 -16.71
C ALA A 85 -19.22 -12.52 -18.20
N SER A 86 -19.94 -13.55 -18.65
CA SER A 86 -20.51 -13.68 -20.01
C SER A 86 -22.02 -13.43 -20.09
N ARG A 87 -22.69 -13.10 -18.98
CA ARG A 87 -24.12 -12.78 -18.95
C ARG A 87 -24.43 -11.52 -19.75
N LEU A 88 -25.56 -11.53 -20.44
CA LEU A 88 -26.02 -10.41 -21.28
C LEU A 88 -27.32 -9.78 -20.78
N ASP A 89 -27.95 -10.38 -19.78
CA ASP A 89 -29.19 -9.89 -19.20
C ASP A 89 -28.96 -8.62 -18.35
N GLN A 90 -30.03 -7.83 -18.23
CA GLN A 90 -30.05 -6.50 -17.60
C GLN A 90 -31.15 -6.45 -16.51
N PRO A 91 -31.04 -7.25 -15.43
CA PRO A 91 -32.11 -7.36 -14.45
C PRO A 91 -32.22 -6.10 -13.57
N PHE A 92 -33.37 -5.94 -12.91
CA PHE A 92 -33.64 -4.89 -11.90
C PHE A 92 -33.63 -3.43 -12.39
N GLY A 93 -33.57 -3.21 -13.70
CA GLY A 93 -33.82 -1.90 -14.32
C GLY A 93 -32.67 -0.89 -14.19
N PHE A 94 -31.43 -1.38 -14.14
CA PHE A 94 -30.21 -0.58 -14.27
C PHE A 94 -29.19 -1.30 -15.14
N GLU A 95 -28.13 -0.60 -15.54
CA GLU A 95 -27.15 -1.09 -16.52
C GLU A 95 -26.15 -2.06 -15.88
N TRP A 96 -25.92 -3.18 -16.54
CA TRP A 96 -24.95 -4.22 -16.21
C TRP A 96 -23.85 -4.27 -17.26
N PHE A 97 -22.62 -4.46 -16.79
CA PHE A 97 -21.41 -4.49 -17.60
C PHE A 97 -20.64 -5.79 -17.38
N ASN A 98 -19.83 -6.17 -18.37
CA ASN A 98 -19.00 -7.38 -18.34
C ASN A 98 -17.52 -7.04 -18.30
N ASP A 99 -17.10 -5.94 -18.93
CA ASP A 99 -15.69 -5.56 -18.95
C ASP A 99 -15.32 -4.72 -17.74
N TYR A 100 -15.97 -3.56 -17.57
CA TYR A 100 -15.73 -2.64 -16.46
C TYR A 100 -16.92 -1.70 -16.26
N ILE A 101 -17.01 -1.10 -15.07
CA ILE A 101 -18.05 -0.09 -14.77
C ILE A 101 -17.61 1.25 -15.39
N PRO A 102 -18.45 1.91 -16.22
CA PRO A 102 -18.07 3.14 -16.92
C PRO A 102 -17.94 4.36 -15.99
N ASP A 103 -18.31 4.21 -14.72
CA ASP A 103 -18.19 5.20 -13.67
C ASP A 103 -17.12 4.81 -12.64
N LYS A 104 -16.53 5.81 -11.99
CA LYS A 104 -15.53 5.58 -10.95
C LYS A 104 -16.19 5.14 -9.65
N VAL A 105 -15.82 3.95 -9.17
CA VAL A 105 -16.15 3.49 -7.81
C VAL A 105 -15.07 4.03 -6.87
N LEU A 106 -15.46 4.94 -5.97
CA LEU A 106 -14.55 5.63 -5.05
C LEU A 106 -13.32 6.22 -5.78
N GLY A 107 -13.53 6.83 -6.94
CA GLY A 107 -12.47 7.49 -7.71
C GLY A 107 -11.59 6.56 -8.58
N GLN A 108 -11.91 5.27 -8.68
CA GLN A 108 -11.19 4.29 -9.49
C GLN A 108 -12.11 3.55 -10.46
N PHE A 109 -11.62 3.24 -11.66
CA PHE A 109 -12.29 2.34 -12.59
C PHE A 109 -12.00 0.90 -12.19
N ILE A 110 -13.05 0.08 -12.10
CA ILE A 110 -13.01 -1.32 -11.68
C ILE A 110 -13.68 -2.17 -12.76
N GLY A 111 -13.07 -3.31 -13.08
CA GLY A 111 -13.57 -4.24 -14.08
C GLY A 111 -12.86 -5.59 -14.04
N ASN A 112 -13.35 -6.50 -14.88
CA ASN A 112 -12.72 -7.79 -15.19
C ASN A 112 -11.53 -7.64 -16.14
N VAL A 113 -11.42 -6.51 -16.83
CA VAL A 113 -10.31 -6.18 -17.75
C VAL A 113 -9.31 -5.20 -17.12
N ASP A 114 -8.12 -5.09 -17.72
CA ASP A 114 -7.09 -4.17 -17.24
C ASP A 114 -7.50 -2.69 -17.39
N CYS A 115 -7.97 -2.11 -16.28
CA CYS A 115 -8.34 -0.70 -16.18
C CYS A 115 -7.14 0.22 -15.90
N SER A 116 -5.90 -0.27 -15.97
CA SER A 116 -4.69 0.52 -15.64
C SER A 116 -4.60 1.81 -16.44
N ARG A 117 -4.91 1.77 -17.74
CA ARG A 117 -4.85 2.96 -18.60
C ARG A 117 -5.84 4.02 -18.14
N LEU A 118 -7.10 3.65 -17.88
CA LEU A 118 -8.14 4.56 -17.36
C LEU A 118 -7.77 5.17 -16.00
N ASN A 119 -7.11 4.39 -15.14
CA ASN A 119 -6.74 4.81 -13.80
C ASN A 119 -5.45 5.65 -13.73
N TRP A 120 -4.52 5.49 -14.68
CA TRP A 120 -3.19 6.12 -14.64
C TRP A 120 -2.96 7.16 -15.75
N GLU A 121 -3.65 7.07 -16.87
CA GLU A 121 -3.59 8.10 -17.91
C GLU A 121 -4.35 9.35 -17.43
N THR A 122 -3.93 10.54 -17.88
CA THR A 122 -4.61 11.85 -17.71
C THR A 122 -4.56 12.58 -16.36
N LYS A 123 -4.10 11.99 -15.24
CA LYS A 123 -4.21 12.68 -13.94
C LYS A 123 -3.43 13.99 -13.80
N ILE A 124 -2.33 14.15 -14.52
CA ILE A 124 -1.39 15.27 -14.31
C ILE A 124 -1.35 16.30 -15.43
N ASN A 125 -1.92 16.00 -16.60
CA ASN A 125 -1.80 16.85 -17.80
C ASN A 125 -2.42 18.24 -17.56
N ASN A 126 -3.65 18.29 -17.08
CA ASN A 126 -4.34 19.57 -16.82
C ASN A 126 -3.58 20.45 -15.81
N ILE A 127 -2.92 19.84 -14.82
CA ILE A 127 -2.10 20.56 -13.84
C ILE A 127 -0.84 21.10 -14.52
N ILE A 128 -0.22 20.33 -15.41
CA ILE A 128 0.95 20.81 -16.15
C ILE A 128 0.56 21.99 -17.02
N ASP A 129 -0.52 21.88 -17.79
CA ASP A 129 -0.96 22.92 -18.71
C ASP A 129 -1.29 24.23 -17.97
N ALA A 130 -1.88 24.14 -16.77
CA ALA A 130 -2.18 25.31 -15.94
C ALA A 130 -0.93 26.00 -15.34
N TRP A 131 0.18 25.28 -15.17
CA TRP A 131 1.35 25.76 -14.43
C TRP A 131 2.62 25.89 -15.28
N CYS A 132 2.67 25.32 -16.49
CA CYS A 132 3.86 25.30 -17.34
C CYS A 132 4.24 26.67 -17.90
N HIS A 133 3.28 27.58 -18.06
CA HIS A 133 3.49 28.94 -18.58
C HIS A 133 3.84 29.95 -17.49
N ARG A 134 3.77 29.57 -16.22
CA ARG A 134 4.09 30.47 -15.10
C ARG A 134 5.60 30.50 -14.87
N ASP A 135 6.15 31.69 -14.65
CA ASP A 135 7.56 31.84 -14.32
C ASP A 135 7.84 31.46 -12.86
N LEU A 136 8.06 30.16 -12.64
CA LEU A 136 8.31 29.59 -11.33
C LEU A 136 9.80 29.37 -11.10
N SER A 137 10.27 29.76 -9.91
CA SER A 137 11.57 29.32 -9.40
C SER A 137 11.65 27.81 -9.24
N PHE A 138 12.85 27.23 -9.16
CA PHE A 138 13.02 25.79 -8.91
C PHE A 138 12.29 25.30 -7.65
N LYS A 139 12.29 26.11 -6.59
CA LYS A 139 11.53 25.83 -5.36
C LYS A 139 10.02 25.84 -5.62
N GLY A 140 9.53 26.82 -6.39
CA GLY A 140 8.13 26.90 -6.79
C GLY A 140 7.68 25.71 -7.62
N ARG A 141 8.52 25.25 -8.56
CA ARG A 141 8.25 24.05 -9.37
C ARG A 141 8.22 22.78 -8.53
N ALA A 142 9.18 22.62 -7.62
CA ALA A 142 9.20 21.52 -6.67
C ALA A 142 7.92 21.49 -5.81
N LEU A 143 7.47 22.67 -5.36
CA LEU A 143 6.21 22.79 -4.61
C LEU A 143 5.01 22.34 -5.45
N VAL A 144 4.88 22.79 -6.70
CA VAL A 144 3.79 22.37 -7.61
C VAL A 144 3.84 20.85 -7.85
N ILE A 145 5.03 20.30 -8.07
CA ILE A 145 5.23 18.85 -8.24
C ILE A 145 4.70 18.06 -7.04
N ASN A 146 5.10 18.46 -5.84
CA ASN A 146 4.79 17.70 -4.64
C ASN A 146 3.34 17.92 -4.16
N ALA A 147 2.86 19.16 -4.23
CA ALA A 147 1.54 19.52 -3.71
C ALA A 147 0.40 19.21 -4.68
N LEU A 148 0.63 19.36 -5.99
CA LEU A 148 -0.43 19.25 -6.99
C LEU A 148 -0.25 18.04 -7.91
N LEU A 149 0.92 17.84 -8.52
CA LEU A 149 1.09 16.77 -9.51
C LEU A 149 1.05 15.39 -8.84
N THR A 150 1.96 15.15 -7.91
CA THR A 150 2.15 13.81 -7.34
C THR A 150 1.09 13.43 -6.31
N SER A 151 0.46 14.41 -5.65
CA SER A 151 -0.62 14.19 -4.69
C SER A 151 -1.83 13.47 -5.31
N THR A 152 -2.15 13.75 -6.58
CA THR A 152 -3.23 13.07 -7.32
C THR A 152 -2.99 11.58 -7.55
N LEU A 153 -1.73 11.15 -7.49
CA LEU A 153 -1.31 9.78 -7.81
C LEU A 153 -1.38 8.87 -6.59
N TRP A 154 -1.16 9.40 -5.39
CA TRP A 154 -1.01 8.60 -4.17
C TRP A 154 -2.27 7.85 -3.78
N TYR A 155 -3.45 8.40 -4.08
CA TYR A 155 -4.71 7.71 -3.85
C TYR A 155 -4.78 6.39 -4.64
N ASN A 156 -4.56 6.44 -5.96
CA ASN A 156 -4.54 5.24 -6.81
C ASN A 156 -3.38 4.32 -6.45
N ALA A 157 -2.21 4.88 -6.18
CA ALA A 157 -1.04 4.10 -5.79
C ALA A 157 -1.26 3.32 -4.49
N THR A 158 -2.24 3.66 -3.65
CA THR A 158 -2.49 2.96 -2.38
C THR A 158 -3.16 1.60 -2.60
N SER A 159 -4.09 1.48 -3.56
CA SER A 159 -4.87 0.25 -3.81
C SER A 159 -4.59 -0.42 -5.15
N LEU A 160 -4.02 0.31 -6.13
CA LEU A 160 -3.73 -0.20 -7.46
C LEU A 160 -2.22 -0.39 -7.66
N SER A 161 -1.87 -1.38 -8.46
CA SER A 161 -0.49 -1.53 -8.94
C SER A 161 -0.12 -0.34 -9.83
N VAL A 162 1.16 0.04 -9.85
CA VAL A 162 1.65 1.13 -10.69
C VAL A 162 2.41 0.51 -11.88
N PRO A 163 1.81 0.45 -13.08
CA PRO A 163 2.48 -0.12 -14.24
C PRO A 163 3.81 0.58 -14.53
N ALA A 164 4.79 -0.17 -15.03
CA ALA A 164 6.12 0.37 -15.35
C ALA A 164 6.05 1.54 -16.33
N TRP A 165 5.19 1.44 -17.36
CA TRP A 165 4.97 2.51 -18.33
C TRP A 165 4.42 3.79 -17.66
N ALA A 166 3.48 3.65 -16.72
CA ALA A 166 2.85 4.78 -16.04
C ALA A 166 3.85 5.49 -15.14
N SER A 167 4.66 4.71 -14.42
CA SER A 167 5.75 5.21 -13.59
C SER A 167 6.80 5.97 -14.41
N ALA A 168 7.29 5.36 -15.49
CA ALA A 168 8.29 5.97 -16.36
C ALA A 168 7.79 7.27 -17.02
N ARG A 169 6.56 7.25 -17.54
CA ARG A 169 5.92 8.42 -18.16
C ARG A 169 5.74 9.56 -17.16
N THR A 170 5.22 9.25 -15.98
CA THR A 170 4.99 10.24 -14.91
C THR A 170 6.30 10.88 -14.44
N GLU A 171 7.32 10.08 -14.17
CA GLU A 171 8.65 10.57 -13.76
C GLU A 171 9.29 11.43 -14.85
N GLN A 172 9.13 11.06 -16.12
CA GLN A 172 9.60 11.87 -17.25
C GLN A 172 8.90 13.22 -17.32
N ILE A 173 7.57 13.23 -17.15
CA ILE A 173 6.76 14.44 -17.16
C ILE A 173 7.16 15.37 -16.01
N ILE A 174 7.28 14.85 -14.78
CA ILE A 174 7.72 15.61 -13.61
C ILE A 174 9.10 16.24 -13.84
N TYR A 175 10.03 15.46 -14.39
CA TYR A 175 11.38 15.91 -14.64
C TYR A 175 11.43 17.01 -15.72
N ARG A 176 10.68 16.85 -16.81
CA ARG A 176 10.53 17.86 -17.86
C ARG A 176 9.91 19.14 -17.33
N PHE A 177 8.86 19.03 -16.50
CA PHE A 177 8.21 20.18 -15.87
C PHE A 177 9.18 20.93 -14.95
N PHE A 178 9.96 20.22 -14.12
CA PHE A 178 10.94 20.85 -13.24
C PHE A 178 11.96 21.71 -14.01
N TRP A 179 12.41 21.23 -15.17
CA TRP A 179 13.37 21.94 -16.02
C TRP A 179 12.74 22.89 -17.05
N SER A 180 11.41 23.07 -17.08
CA SER A 180 10.71 23.78 -18.17
C SER A 180 11.14 23.31 -19.56
N ASN A 181 11.26 22.00 -19.74
CA ASN A 181 11.75 21.37 -20.96
C ASN A 181 13.18 21.78 -21.38
N LYS A 182 13.96 22.43 -20.51
CA LYS A 182 15.39 22.72 -20.74
C LYS A 182 16.26 21.51 -20.40
N ASN A 183 17.53 21.58 -20.79
CA ASN A 183 18.52 20.55 -20.49
C ASN A 183 18.71 20.40 -18.97
N PRO A 184 18.53 19.18 -18.42
CA PRO A 184 18.74 18.94 -17.01
C PRO A 184 20.19 19.08 -16.59
N LEU A 185 20.43 19.76 -15.46
CA LEU A 185 21.78 19.92 -14.90
C LEU A 185 22.12 18.85 -13.86
N VAL A 186 21.10 18.29 -13.19
CA VAL A 186 21.26 17.24 -12.18
C VAL A 186 20.21 16.16 -12.39
N ASN A 187 20.57 14.93 -12.03
CA ASN A 187 19.69 13.78 -12.18
C ASN A 187 18.50 13.83 -11.19
N ARG A 188 17.51 12.94 -11.42
CA ARG A 188 16.29 12.85 -10.60
C ARG A 188 16.57 12.45 -9.15
N ASP A 189 17.64 11.69 -8.89
CA ASP A 189 17.98 11.23 -7.55
C ASP A 189 18.45 12.40 -6.68
N VAL A 190 19.29 13.29 -7.23
CA VAL A 190 19.72 14.53 -6.56
C VAL A 190 18.55 15.45 -6.27
N LEU A 191 17.62 15.62 -7.22
CA LEU A 191 16.41 16.45 -7.01
C LEU A 191 15.52 15.91 -5.88
N ALA A 192 15.55 14.60 -5.62
CA ALA A 192 14.74 13.96 -4.60
C ALA A 192 15.29 14.13 -3.18
N LEU A 193 16.58 14.46 -3.06
CA LEU A 193 17.22 14.70 -1.76
C LEU A 193 16.58 15.88 -1.03
N SER A 194 16.81 15.94 0.28
CA SER A 194 16.38 17.07 1.10
C SER A 194 17.10 18.36 0.71
N LEU A 195 16.48 19.50 1.03
CA LEU A 195 17.10 20.82 0.89
C LEU A 195 18.46 20.89 1.60
N SER A 196 18.60 20.24 2.77
CA SER A 196 19.86 20.16 3.51
C SER A 196 20.96 19.36 2.80
N LYS A 197 20.59 18.45 1.90
CA LYS A 197 21.50 17.66 1.05
C LYS A 197 21.59 18.25 -0.37
N GLY A 198 21.16 19.50 -0.58
CA GLY A 198 21.23 20.19 -1.87
C GLY A 198 20.17 19.77 -2.90
N GLY A 199 19.18 18.96 -2.51
CA GLY A 199 18.05 18.57 -3.36
C GLY A 199 16.83 19.48 -3.20
N PHE A 200 15.69 19.10 -3.81
CA PHE A 200 14.44 19.87 -3.81
C PHE A 200 13.26 19.13 -3.16
N ASN A 201 13.51 17.98 -2.53
CA ASN A 201 12.48 17.06 -2.03
C ASN A 201 11.51 16.59 -3.12
N ASN A 202 11.91 16.53 -4.40
CA ASN A 202 11.01 16.07 -5.44
C ASN A 202 10.65 14.59 -5.21
N ALA A 203 9.35 14.28 -5.16
CA ALA A 203 8.90 12.93 -4.90
C ALA A 203 9.34 11.96 -6.02
N ARG A 204 9.97 10.85 -5.63
CA ARG A 204 10.27 9.71 -6.51
C ARG A 204 9.14 8.71 -6.43
N LEU A 205 8.56 8.42 -7.60
CA LEU A 205 7.36 7.62 -7.71
C LEU A 205 7.62 6.18 -7.24
N GLU A 206 8.73 5.59 -7.67
CA GLU A 206 9.10 4.22 -7.29
C GLU A 206 9.38 4.11 -5.78
N THR A 207 10.06 5.10 -5.19
CA THR A 207 10.34 5.13 -3.74
C THR A 207 9.06 5.33 -2.95
N LYS A 208 8.16 6.22 -3.39
CA LYS A 208 6.86 6.45 -2.74
C LYS A 208 5.94 5.25 -2.86
N LYS A 209 5.93 4.59 -4.02
CA LYS A 209 5.21 3.33 -4.24
C LYS A 209 5.64 2.29 -3.22
N ARG A 210 6.94 2.06 -3.06
CA ARG A 210 7.46 1.11 -2.05
C ARG A 210 7.04 1.50 -0.64
N ALA A 211 7.11 2.77 -0.27
CA ALA A 211 6.64 3.24 1.03
C ALA A 211 5.13 2.99 1.26
N LEU A 212 4.29 3.17 0.23
CA LEU A 212 2.86 2.86 0.30
C LEU A 212 2.61 1.35 0.45
N ARG A 213 3.38 0.52 -0.25
CA ARG A 213 3.33 -0.96 -0.12
C ARG A 213 3.72 -1.40 1.30
N LEU A 214 4.79 -0.84 1.86
CA LEU A 214 5.18 -1.09 3.25
C LEU A 214 4.12 -0.65 4.25
N ASN A 215 3.49 0.52 4.05
CA ASN A 215 2.37 0.94 4.89
C ASN A 215 1.14 0.02 4.75
N THR A 216 0.91 -0.56 3.57
CA THR A 216 -0.14 -1.56 3.36
C THR A 216 0.17 -2.85 4.13
N LEU A 217 1.41 -3.32 4.09
CA LEU A 217 1.86 -4.47 4.88
C LEU A 217 1.78 -4.22 6.39
N ARG A 218 2.16 -3.03 6.85
CA ARG A 218 1.95 -2.60 8.24
C ARG A 218 0.48 -2.72 8.65
N ARG A 219 -0.44 -2.20 7.82
CA ARG A 219 -1.88 -2.31 8.05
C ARG A 219 -2.36 -3.75 8.01
N LEU A 220 -1.80 -4.62 7.17
CA LEU A 220 -2.13 -6.04 7.08
C LEU A 220 -1.79 -6.78 8.39
N LEU A 221 -0.65 -6.43 8.98
CA LEU A 221 -0.14 -7.00 10.23
C LEU A 221 -0.85 -6.43 11.48
N ALA A 222 -1.47 -5.24 11.38
CA ALA A 222 -2.28 -4.70 12.45
C ALA A 222 -3.44 -5.65 12.84
N TRP A 223 -3.87 -5.59 14.10
CA TRP A 223 -4.90 -6.46 14.67
C TRP A 223 -6.30 -6.19 14.11
N GLU A 224 -6.59 -4.96 13.66
CA GLU A 224 -7.91 -4.56 13.16
C GLU A 224 -8.45 -5.50 12.07
N HIS A 225 -9.70 -5.91 12.18
CA HIS A 225 -10.34 -6.71 11.13
C HIS A 225 -10.67 -5.85 9.91
N ALA A 226 -10.38 -6.35 8.71
CA ALA A 226 -10.79 -5.71 7.47
C ALA A 226 -10.85 -6.73 6.32
N ASN A 227 -11.91 -6.66 5.51
CA ASN A 227 -12.19 -7.65 4.46
C ASN A 227 -11.04 -7.83 3.46
N TRP A 228 -10.35 -6.74 3.09
CA TRP A 228 -9.22 -6.79 2.16
C TRP A 228 -8.04 -7.64 2.68
N LYS A 229 -7.90 -7.78 4.01
CA LYS A 229 -6.79 -8.55 4.62
C LYS A 229 -6.87 -10.03 4.28
N TYR A 230 -8.08 -10.60 4.18
CA TYR A 230 -8.26 -12.01 3.80
C TYR A 230 -7.77 -12.26 2.38
N PHE A 231 -8.19 -11.43 1.43
CA PHE A 231 -7.75 -11.52 0.03
C PHE A 231 -6.24 -11.30 -0.09
N THR A 232 -5.71 -10.26 0.56
CA THR A 232 -4.26 -10.01 0.52
C THR A 232 -3.49 -11.18 1.12
N ALA A 233 -3.89 -11.71 2.28
CA ALA A 233 -3.25 -12.87 2.87
C ALA A 233 -3.32 -14.09 1.92
N PHE A 234 -4.46 -14.37 1.30
CA PHE A 234 -4.56 -15.45 0.33
C PHE A 234 -3.56 -15.34 -0.84
N PHE A 235 -3.33 -14.13 -1.33
CA PHE A 235 -2.38 -13.87 -2.42
C PHE A 235 -0.93 -13.75 -1.96
N LEU A 236 -0.58 -13.71 -0.67
CA LEU A 236 0.83 -13.66 -0.29
C LEU A 236 1.43 -15.07 -0.31
N GLY A 237 2.06 -15.43 -1.43
CA GLY A 237 2.77 -16.70 -1.61
C GLY A 237 4.15 -16.58 -2.23
N VAL A 238 4.99 -17.59 -1.98
CA VAL A 238 6.33 -17.76 -2.57
C VAL A 238 6.61 -19.24 -2.82
N SER A 239 7.28 -19.54 -3.93
CA SER A 239 7.61 -20.89 -4.39
C SER A 239 6.43 -21.86 -4.39
N GLY A 240 5.26 -21.37 -4.79
CA GLY A 240 4.00 -22.12 -4.87
C GLY A 240 3.30 -22.31 -3.52
N ILE A 241 3.84 -21.77 -2.42
CA ILE A 241 3.19 -21.85 -1.11
C ILE A 241 2.53 -20.54 -0.74
N ARG A 242 1.26 -20.62 -0.33
CA ARG A 242 0.48 -19.49 0.18
C ARG A 242 0.43 -19.54 1.71
N LEU A 243 1.46 -19.01 2.36
CA LEU A 243 1.50 -18.89 3.85
C LEU A 243 0.83 -17.62 4.37
N GLY A 244 0.30 -16.80 3.47
CA GLY A 244 -0.33 -15.53 3.78
C GLY A 244 0.58 -14.57 4.55
N LYS A 245 0.14 -14.13 5.74
CA LYS A 245 0.93 -13.17 6.54
C LYS A 245 2.30 -13.74 6.91
N LEU A 246 2.39 -15.06 7.12
CA LEU A 246 3.65 -15.74 7.46
C LEU A 246 4.67 -15.72 6.32
N THR A 247 4.24 -15.48 5.07
CA THR A 247 5.15 -15.28 3.93
C THR A 247 6.13 -14.13 4.19
N LEU A 248 5.75 -13.11 4.95
CA LEU A 248 6.62 -11.99 5.31
C LEU A 248 7.72 -12.39 6.31
N ALA A 249 7.48 -13.47 7.06
CA ALA A 249 8.45 -14.11 7.93
C ALA A 249 9.31 -15.14 7.18
N LEU A 250 9.18 -15.34 5.87
CA LEU A 250 10.11 -16.18 5.12
C LEU A 250 11.33 -15.40 4.66
N ASP A 251 12.48 -16.07 4.58
CA ASP A 251 13.60 -15.56 3.79
C ASP A 251 13.57 -16.12 2.38
N PHE A 252 13.26 -15.25 1.41
CA PHE A 252 13.08 -15.63 0.02
C PHE A 252 13.77 -14.63 -0.91
N LYS A 253 14.15 -15.11 -2.10
CA LYS A 253 14.73 -14.28 -3.17
C LYS A 253 13.62 -13.78 -4.09
N PRO A 254 13.85 -12.70 -4.88
CA PRO A 254 12.86 -12.21 -5.84
C PRO A 254 12.37 -13.27 -6.83
N GLN A 255 13.21 -14.25 -7.17
CA GLN A 255 12.88 -15.38 -8.05
C GLN A 255 11.89 -16.37 -7.43
N ASN A 256 11.73 -16.34 -6.11
CA ASN A 256 10.77 -17.19 -5.40
C ASN A 256 9.37 -16.57 -5.35
N ILE A 257 9.18 -15.31 -5.76
CA ILE A 257 7.85 -14.70 -5.81
C ILE A 257 7.06 -15.32 -6.96
N ASP A 258 5.88 -15.86 -6.66
CA ASP A 258 5.11 -16.61 -7.65
C ASP A 258 4.70 -15.75 -8.86
N HIS A 259 4.85 -16.32 -10.06
CA HIS A 259 4.64 -15.62 -11.31
C HIS A 259 3.16 -15.35 -11.62
N ASP A 260 2.23 -16.11 -11.05
CA ASP A 260 0.78 -15.96 -11.19
C ASP A 260 0.19 -14.87 -10.28
N LEU A 261 0.97 -14.32 -9.34
CA LEU A 261 0.48 -13.32 -8.40
C LEU A 261 0.01 -12.04 -9.09
N PRO A 262 -1.11 -11.45 -8.63
CA PRO A 262 -1.54 -10.14 -9.11
C PRO A 262 -0.43 -9.10 -8.91
N PRO A 263 -0.23 -8.16 -9.85
CA PRO A 263 0.88 -7.21 -9.81
C PRO A 263 1.01 -6.44 -8.49
N PHE A 264 -0.12 -6.04 -7.90
CA PHE A 264 -0.13 -5.34 -6.61
C PHE A 264 0.50 -6.16 -5.48
N HIS A 265 0.21 -7.46 -5.40
CA HIS A 265 0.74 -8.35 -4.35
C HIS A 265 2.23 -8.64 -4.57
N LYS A 266 2.68 -8.78 -5.83
CA LYS A 266 4.11 -8.84 -6.16
C LYS A 266 4.86 -7.58 -5.71
N GLU A 267 4.26 -6.41 -5.87
CA GLU A 267 4.84 -5.15 -5.39
C GLU A 267 4.95 -5.10 -3.86
N LEU A 268 4.02 -5.70 -3.11
CA LEU A 268 4.10 -5.82 -1.65
C LEU A 268 5.33 -6.64 -1.24
N LEU A 269 5.46 -7.87 -1.76
CA LEU A 269 6.59 -8.76 -1.45
C LEU A 269 7.92 -8.15 -1.90
N SER A 270 7.96 -7.53 -3.07
CA SER A 270 9.16 -6.86 -3.58
C SER A 270 9.58 -5.67 -2.70
N ALA A 271 8.61 -4.88 -2.20
CA ALA A 271 8.91 -3.78 -1.29
C ALA A 271 9.41 -4.30 0.07
N TRP A 272 8.80 -5.37 0.58
CA TRP A 272 9.22 -6.03 1.81
C TRP A 272 10.67 -6.52 1.76
N LEU A 273 11.03 -7.24 0.69
CA LEU A 273 12.40 -7.74 0.48
C LEU A 273 13.42 -6.61 0.44
N LYS A 274 13.13 -5.53 -0.29
CA LYS A 274 14.05 -4.38 -0.41
C LYS A 274 14.19 -3.61 0.90
N HIS A 275 13.19 -3.66 1.78
CA HIS A 275 13.22 -3.00 3.08
C HIS A 275 13.80 -3.87 4.21
N LYS A 276 14.12 -5.15 3.94
CA LYS A 276 14.72 -6.09 4.90
C LYS A 276 15.90 -5.50 5.70
N PRO A 277 16.85 -4.75 5.10
CA PRO A 277 18.00 -4.20 5.85
C PRO A 277 17.62 -3.20 6.96
N PHE A 278 16.43 -2.61 6.90
CA PHE A 278 15.97 -1.61 7.87
C PHE A 278 15.20 -2.24 9.02
N HIS A 279 14.92 -3.55 8.98
CA HIS A 279 14.18 -4.25 10.03
C HIS A 279 15.15 -4.93 10.99
N SER A 280 15.05 -4.58 12.28
CA SER A 280 15.57 -5.40 13.36
C SER A 280 14.42 -6.08 14.09
N ARG A 281 14.66 -7.32 14.54
CA ARG A 281 13.74 -8.02 15.45
C ARG A 281 13.75 -7.31 16.79
N SER A 282 12.58 -6.91 17.28
CA SER A 282 12.40 -6.48 18.67
C SER A 282 11.87 -7.66 19.50
N HIS A 283 12.28 -7.75 20.77
CA HIS A 283 11.95 -8.85 21.69
C HIS A 283 12.49 -10.21 21.23
N ASN A 284 13.77 -10.47 21.48
CA ASN A 284 14.31 -11.83 21.33
C ASN A 284 13.72 -12.71 22.45
N PRO A 285 13.38 -13.98 22.17
CA PRO A 285 12.87 -14.89 23.18
C PRO A 285 13.93 -15.15 24.25
N GLU A 286 13.55 -15.08 25.51
CA GLU A 286 14.45 -15.27 26.65
C GLU A 286 14.28 -16.65 27.29
N SER A 287 13.16 -17.35 27.03
CA SER A 287 12.87 -18.68 27.55
C SER A 287 12.52 -19.72 26.46
N PHE A 288 12.66 -21.00 26.79
CA PHE A 288 12.32 -22.10 25.87
C PHE A 288 10.85 -22.12 25.42
N PRO A 289 9.85 -21.86 26.29
CA PRO A 289 8.48 -21.64 25.86
C PRO A 289 8.32 -20.46 24.89
N ASP A 290 9.10 -19.39 25.03
CA ASP A 290 9.07 -18.27 24.09
C ASP A 290 9.56 -18.72 22.72
N ILE A 291 10.65 -19.50 22.66
CA ILE A 291 11.21 -20.07 21.42
C ILE A 291 10.18 -20.95 20.69
N LEU A 292 9.42 -21.78 21.40
CA LEU A 292 8.38 -22.64 20.81
C LEU A 292 7.18 -21.87 20.27
N ASN A 293 6.93 -20.67 20.80
CA ASN A 293 5.89 -19.76 20.32
C ASN A 293 6.39 -18.86 19.18
N GLU A 294 7.67 -18.92 18.84
CA GLU A 294 8.20 -18.14 17.72
C GLU A 294 7.68 -18.63 16.37
N PRO A 295 7.50 -17.73 15.39
CA PRO A 295 7.18 -18.13 14.04
C PRO A 295 8.32 -19.00 13.51
N LEU A 296 7.98 -20.19 13.02
CA LEU A 296 8.91 -21.18 12.45
C LEU A 296 9.81 -20.60 11.34
N PHE A 297 9.33 -19.54 10.67
CA PHE A 297 9.95 -18.90 9.53
C PHE A 297 10.70 -17.62 9.95
N ARG A 298 11.96 -17.47 9.50
CA ARG A 298 12.92 -16.41 9.90
C ARG A 298 13.28 -16.38 11.39
N ASN A 299 13.04 -17.47 12.12
CA ASN A 299 13.64 -17.58 13.43
C ASN A 299 15.12 -17.98 13.30
N ASN A 300 16.02 -17.00 13.44
CA ASN A 300 17.46 -17.26 13.50
C ASN A 300 17.88 -18.14 14.71
N LEU A 301 16.95 -18.41 15.63
CA LEU A 301 17.15 -19.26 16.82
C LEU A 301 16.60 -20.68 16.64
N ILE A 302 15.83 -20.94 15.58
CA ILE A 302 15.41 -22.30 15.17
C ILE A 302 16.24 -22.63 13.94
N THR A 303 17.50 -23.01 14.18
CA THR A 303 18.35 -23.63 13.16
C THR A 303 18.01 -25.11 13.13
N ALA A 304 17.61 -25.61 11.96
CA ALA A 304 17.67 -27.04 11.71
C ALA A 304 19.15 -27.41 11.61
N ASP A 305 19.67 -27.93 12.72
CA ASP A 305 20.97 -28.58 12.87
C ASP A 305 22.15 -27.69 13.30
N ASP A 306 22.84 -28.21 14.32
CA ASP A 306 24.19 -27.88 14.79
C ASP A 306 25.28 -28.22 13.74
N ASP A 307 24.90 -28.54 12.49
CA ASP A 307 25.80 -29.08 11.48
C ASP A 307 25.97 -28.11 10.31
N GLY A 308 26.68 -27.00 10.54
CA GLY A 308 27.56 -26.29 9.59
C GLY A 308 27.30 -26.30 8.06
N GLN A 309 26.07 -26.43 7.56
CA GLN A 309 25.74 -26.58 6.14
C GLN A 309 24.79 -25.45 5.69
N PRO A 310 25.20 -24.58 4.75
CA PRO A 310 24.53 -23.30 4.50
C PRO A 310 23.36 -23.34 3.50
N ASN A 311 22.85 -24.49 3.05
CA ASN A 311 21.90 -24.55 1.93
C ASN A 311 20.77 -25.57 2.10
N ARG A 312 19.80 -25.27 2.98
CA ARG A 312 18.45 -25.87 2.84
C ARG A 312 17.65 -25.02 1.85
N HIS A 313 17.27 -25.59 0.71
CA HIS A 313 16.52 -24.86 -0.31
C HIS A 313 15.07 -24.64 0.15
N LEU A 314 14.54 -23.41 -0.03
CA LEU A 314 13.16 -23.05 0.29
C LEU A 314 12.15 -24.07 -0.26
N HIS A 315 12.41 -24.63 -1.44
CA HIS A 315 11.59 -25.66 -2.09
C HIS A 315 11.54 -26.99 -1.32
N GLN A 316 12.62 -27.37 -0.63
CA GLN A 316 12.65 -28.58 0.19
C GLN A 316 11.85 -28.36 1.48
N THR A 317 12.10 -27.26 2.19
CA THR A 317 11.30 -26.84 3.36
C THR A 317 9.82 -26.70 3.00
N ALA A 318 9.54 -26.18 1.80
CA ALA A 318 8.20 -26.01 1.27
C ALA A 318 7.45 -27.33 1.12
N ARG A 319 8.11 -28.29 0.46
CA ARG A 319 7.56 -29.62 0.22
C ARG A 319 7.30 -30.35 1.52
N GLU A 320 8.23 -30.30 2.46
CA GLU A 320 8.10 -30.95 3.77
C GLU A 320 7.00 -30.28 4.62
N PHE A 321 6.93 -28.95 4.64
CA PHE A 321 5.84 -28.23 5.32
C PHE A 321 4.47 -28.54 4.70
N THR A 322 4.39 -28.63 3.36
CA THR A 322 3.16 -29.02 2.66
C THR A 322 2.77 -30.47 2.97
N GLN A 323 3.75 -31.38 3.08
CA GLN A 323 3.51 -32.76 3.49
C GLN A 323 2.97 -32.84 4.92
N VAL A 324 3.52 -32.04 5.84
CA VAL A 324 3.01 -31.93 7.22
C VAL A 324 1.59 -31.34 7.24
N LEU A 325 1.35 -30.24 6.52
CA LEU A 325 0.01 -29.64 6.41
C LEU A 325 -1.03 -30.62 5.83
N ASN A 326 -0.65 -31.39 4.82
CA ASN A 326 -1.54 -32.38 4.19
C ASN A 326 -1.75 -33.62 5.07
N ALA A 327 -0.86 -33.89 6.02
CA ALA A 327 -1.01 -34.97 6.99
C ALA A 327 -1.92 -34.60 8.17
N ILE A 328 -2.16 -33.30 8.39
CA ILE A 328 -3.05 -32.80 9.44
C ILE A 328 -4.51 -32.82 8.93
N PRO A 329 -5.48 -33.38 9.68
CA PRO A 329 -6.89 -33.36 9.30
C PRO A 329 -7.38 -31.95 8.92
N GLN A 330 -8.16 -31.82 7.85
CA GLN A 330 -8.58 -30.52 7.30
C GLN A 330 -9.23 -29.58 8.32
N LEU A 331 -9.99 -30.12 9.27
CA LEU A 331 -10.60 -29.37 10.37
C LEU A 331 -9.56 -28.70 11.29
N TRP A 332 -8.40 -29.35 11.49
CA TRP A 332 -7.34 -28.86 12.35
C TRP A 332 -6.46 -27.83 11.64
N SER A 333 -6.25 -27.98 10.33
CA SER A 333 -5.58 -26.95 9.52
C SER A 333 -6.45 -25.69 9.43
N ILE A 334 -7.77 -25.83 9.33
CA ILE A 334 -8.73 -24.72 9.44
C ILE A 334 -8.65 -24.09 10.83
N GLN A 335 -8.68 -24.88 11.91
CA GLN A 335 -8.56 -24.37 13.27
C GLN A 335 -7.21 -23.68 13.54
N LEU A 336 -6.08 -24.22 13.08
CA LEU A 336 -4.75 -23.59 13.19
C LEU A 336 -4.64 -22.27 12.41
N MET A 337 -5.41 -22.13 11.32
CA MET A 337 -5.50 -20.89 10.55
C MET A 337 -6.54 -19.91 11.10
N GLN A 338 -7.53 -20.39 11.87
CA GLN A 338 -8.62 -19.61 12.46
C GLN A 338 -8.39 -19.19 13.92
N THR A 339 -7.55 -19.89 14.69
CA THR A 339 -7.27 -19.56 16.10
C THR A 339 -6.31 -18.38 16.22
N GLN A 340 -6.79 -17.19 15.89
CA GLN A 340 -6.34 -15.95 16.54
C GLN A 340 -7.52 -14.99 16.74
N GLU A 341 -8.40 -15.34 17.68
CA GLU A 341 -9.18 -14.33 18.42
C GLU A 341 -8.54 -14.08 19.80
N GLU A 342 -8.00 -12.86 19.92
CA GLU A 342 -7.92 -11.98 21.10
C GLU A 342 -7.14 -12.36 22.38
N LYS A 343 -5.87 -11.88 22.48
CA LYS A 343 -5.35 -10.92 23.48
C LYS A 343 -3.88 -10.51 23.19
N PRO A 344 -3.34 -9.41 23.75
CA PRO A 344 -2.29 -8.60 23.11
C PRO A 344 -0.88 -9.15 23.33
N TYR A 345 -0.57 -10.30 22.74
CA TYR A 345 0.81 -10.69 22.46
C TYR A 345 0.82 -11.24 21.04
N SER A 346 1.12 -10.36 20.10
CA SER A 346 1.23 -10.74 18.69
C SER A 346 2.43 -11.68 18.53
N LEU A 347 2.19 -12.97 18.32
CA LEU A 347 3.17 -13.95 17.82
C LEU A 347 3.60 -13.67 16.36
N GLN A 348 3.41 -12.43 15.90
CA GLN A 348 4.00 -11.94 14.66
C GLN A 348 5.33 -11.28 15.01
N PRO A 349 6.39 -11.50 14.22
CA PRO A 349 7.67 -10.86 14.47
C PRO A 349 7.45 -9.34 14.46
N ARG A 350 7.68 -8.70 15.62
CA ARG A 350 7.69 -7.23 15.68
C ARG A 350 8.99 -6.76 15.05
N PHE A 351 8.84 -5.98 13.99
CA PHE A 351 9.95 -5.35 13.31
C PHE A 351 10.06 -3.94 13.85
N SER A 352 11.25 -3.53 14.24
CA SER A 352 11.56 -2.13 14.53
C SER A 352 12.45 -1.59 13.43
N SER A 353 12.31 -0.31 13.10
CA SER A 353 13.25 0.31 12.17
C SER A 353 14.54 0.71 12.88
N ILE A 354 15.67 0.42 12.25
CA ILE A 354 16.95 0.98 12.68
C ILE A 354 16.94 2.49 12.38
N PRO A 355 17.20 3.36 13.37
CA PRO A 355 17.23 4.80 13.14
C PRO A 355 18.40 5.23 12.26
N SER A 356 18.18 6.25 11.44
CA SER A 356 19.20 6.88 10.59
C SER A 356 20.30 7.64 11.37
N ALA A 357 20.15 7.78 12.70
CA ALA A 357 21.07 8.53 13.56
C ALA A 357 21.30 7.79 14.90
N PRO A 358 22.50 7.88 15.51
CA PRO A 358 22.89 7.06 16.68
C PRO A 358 22.03 7.24 17.94
N ASN A 359 21.30 8.37 18.05
CA ASN A 359 20.54 8.74 19.26
C ASN A 359 19.01 8.59 19.13
N ASN A 360 18.49 8.09 18.00
CA ASN A 360 17.05 7.89 17.87
C ASN A 360 16.64 6.53 18.46
N ARG A 361 15.49 6.49 19.16
CA ARG A 361 14.91 5.25 19.66
C ARG A 361 14.45 4.35 18.50
N LEU A 362 14.51 3.04 18.68
CA LEU A 362 13.85 2.06 17.81
C LEU A 362 12.36 2.42 17.72
N ILE A 363 11.83 2.47 16.50
CA ILE A 363 10.40 2.73 16.25
C ILE A 363 9.77 1.43 15.78
N ASP A 364 8.67 1.01 16.41
CA ASP A 364 7.89 -0.16 15.98
C ASP A 364 7.37 0.09 14.55
N LEU A 365 7.41 -0.93 13.70
CA LEU A 365 6.82 -0.89 12.36
C LEU A 365 5.35 -0.44 12.42
N GLY A 366 4.62 -0.79 13.48
CA GLY A 366 3.24 -0.36 13.74
C GLY A 366 3.05 1.15 13.76
N ASP A 367 4.04 1.90 14.24
CA ASP A 367 4.03 3.36 14.38
C ASP A 367 4.59 4.10 13.16
N HIS A 368 5.01 3.36 12.13
CA HIS A 368 5.56 3.97 10.93
C HIS A 368 4.49 4.64 10.07
N THR A 369 4.75 5.90 9.73
CA THR A 369 4.00 6.60 8.67
C THR A 369 4.60 6.29 7.29
N THR A 370 3.82 6.47 6.23
CA THR A 370 4.33 6.38 4.85
C THR A 370 5.49 7.36 4.60
N ALA A 371 5.51 8.51 5.28
CA ALA A 371 6.61 9.47 5.17
C ALA A 371 7.91 8.93 5.78
N MET A 372 7.84 8.15 6.87
CA MET A 372 9.01 7.55 7.50
C MET A 372 9.62 6.46 6.61
N PHE A 373 8.80 5.54 6.10
CA PHE A 373 9.25 4.54 5.12
C PHE A 373 9.87 5.19 3.89
N TYR A 374 9.27 6.27 3.39
CA TYR A 374 9.80 6.98 2.24
C TYR A 374 11.19 7.57 2.50
N ARG A 375 11.42 8.16 3.69
CA ARG A 375 12.75 8.69 4.06
C ARG A 375 13.79 7.58 4.22
N GLN A 376 13.44 6.47 4.87
CA GLN A 376 14.33 5.31 5.01
C GLN A 376 14.75 4.76 3.64
N LEU A 377 13.80 4.63 2.72
CA LEU A 377 14.07 4.16 1.35
C LEU A 377 14.84 5.18 0.50
N LEU A 378 14.74 6.48 0.81
CA LEU A 378 15.51 7.53 0.13
C LEU A 378 16.95 7.63 0.64
N ASP A 379 17.23 7.23 1.89
CA ASP A 379 18.54 7.38 2.54
C ASP A 379 19.57 6.35 2.05
N THR A 380 19.53 6.07 0.76
CA THR A 380 20.60 5.39 0.03
C THR A 380 21.69 6.41 -0.29
N SER A 381 22.94 5.99 -0.18
CA SER A 381 24.19 6.76 -0.01
C SER A 381 24.59 7.70 -1.16
N ILE A 382 23.66 8.50 -1.70
CA ILE A 382 23.94 9.45 -2.78
C ILE A 382 24.39 10.77 -2.15
N VAL A 383 25.70 11.00 -2.15
CA VAL A 383 26.28 12.32 -1.89
C VAL A 383 26.45 13.02 -3.22
N PRO A 384 25.81 14.19 -3.46
CA PRO A 384 26.03 14.93 -4.70
C PRO A 384 27.52 15.27 -4.85
N PRO A 385 28.15 15.04 -6.01
CA PRO A 385 29.59 15.26 -6.19
C PRO A 385 30.04 16.67 -5.84
N ALA A 386 29.21 17.67 -6.11
CA ALA A 386 29.48 19.06 -5.71
C ALA A 386 29.52 19.24 -4.19
N LEU A 387 28.63 18.58 -3.44
CA LEU A 387 28.58 18.64 -1.98
C LEU A 387 29.81 17.96 -1.35
N GLU A 388 30.29 16.90 -1.98
CA GLU A 388 31.54 16.23 -1.61
C GLU A 388 32.76 17.13 -1.88
N PHE A 389 32.83 17.73 -3.07
CA PHE A 389 33.86 18.73 -3.39
C PHE A 389 33.89 19.88 -2.39
N TRP A 390 32.73 20.46 -2.05
CA TRP A 390 32.65 21.54 -1.07
C TRP A 390 33.03 21.09 0.35
N ARG A 391 32.68 19.86 0.77
CA ARG A 391 33.10 19.29 2.06
C ARG A 391 34.61 19.10 2.17
N GLN A 392 35.24 18.71 1.07
CA GLN A 392 36.69 18.54 1.00
C GLN A 392 37.41 19.89 0.94
N THR A 393 36.83 20.88 0.26
CA THR A 393 37.46 22.19 0.04
C THR A 393 37.24 23.17 1.20
N LEU A 394 36.10 23.09 1.89
CA LEU A 394 35.75 23.97 3.00
C LEU A 394 35.89 23.21 4.33
N GLN A 395 37.10 23.20 4.88
CA GLN A 395 37.41 22.68 6.22
C GLN A 395 37.83 23.85 7.13
N PRO A 396 37.16 24.07 8.28
CA PRO A 396 36.03 23.30 8.79
C PRO A 396 34.74 23.55 7.98
N GLN A 397 33.87 22.55 7.94
CA GLN A 397 32.63 22.59 7.17
C GLN A 397 31.75 23.76 7.64
N PRO A 398 31.45 24.76 6.79
CA PRO A 398 30.68 25.94 7.21
C PRO A 398 29.24 25.55 7.54
N SER A 399 28.74 26.02 8.69
CA SER A 399 27.36 25.78 9.11
C SER A 399 26.42 26.82 8.49
N PHE A 400 25.76 26.45 7.38
CA PHE A 400 24.79 27.31 6.70
C PHE A 400 23.42 27.32 7.41
N ILE A 401 23.41 27.67 8.69
CA ILE A 401 22.19 27.79 9.51
C ILE A 401 21.55 29.19 9.37
N SER A 402 20.33 29.37 9.87
CA SER A 402 19.63 30.67 9.78
C SER A 402 20.46 31.82 10.38
N ALA A 403 21.20 31.55 11.47
CA ALA A 403 22.11 32.50 12.10
C ALA A 403 23.28 32.92 11.18
N PHE A 404 23.83 32.00 10.38
CA PHE A 404 24.87 32.31 9.40
C PHE A 404 24.35 33.30 8.35
N TRP A 405 23.19 33.01 7.76
CA TRP A 405 22.58 33.90 6.77
C TRP A 405 22.14 35.23 7.37
N ALA A 406 21.64 35.24 8.61
CA ALA A 406 21.33 36.47 9.33
C ALA A 406 22.57 37.33 9.53
N ASN A 407 23.74 36.76 9.86
CA ASN A 407 25.00 37.51 10.01
C ASN A 407 25.60 37.97 8.68
N VAL A 408 25.54 37.15 7.63
CA VAL A 408 26.09 37.50 6.31
C VAL A 408 25.27 38.62 5.67
N TYR A 409 23.94 38.61 5.83
CA TYR A 409 23.06 39.62 5.25
C TYR A 409 22.71 40.79 6.20
N SER A 410 23.02 40.71 7.51
CA SER A 410 22.87 41.86 8.42
C SER A 410 23.89 42.96 8.11
N MET A 411 25.10 42.61 7.66
CA MET A 411 26.12 43.60 7.28
C MET A 411 25.70 44.44 6.07
N SER A 412 24.83 43.94 5.19
CA SER A 412 24.36 44.69 4.02
C SER A 412 23.41 45.85 4.35
N ARG A 413 22.90 45.94 5.58
CA ARG A 413 22.03 47.06 6.01
C ARG A 413 22.79 48.24 6.64
N VAL A 414 24.10 48.12 6.86
CA VAL A 414 24.89 49.20 7.48
C VAL A 414 25.56 50.13 6.44
N GLU A 415 25.61 49.74 5.16
CA GLU A 415 26.23 50.56 4.10
C GLU A 415 25.25 51.36 3.23
N GLN A 416 23.95 51.40 3.56
CA GLN A 416 22.97 52.28 2.90
C GLN A 416 22.64 53.56 3.69
N ALA A 417 23.45 53.90 4.69
CA ALA A 417 23.32 55.15 5.44
C ALA A 417 24.69 55.82 5.64
N ARG A 418 25.34 56.23 4.54
CA ARG A 418 26.30 57.33 4.51
C ARG A 418 26.16 58.13 3.23
#